data_AF-A0A956QK11-F1
#
_entry.id   AF-A0A956QK11-F1
#
_cell.length_a   1.000
_cell.length_b   1.000
_cell.length_c   1.000
_cell.angle_alpha   90.00
_cell.angle_beta   90.00
_cell.angle_gamma   90.00
#
_symmetry.space_group_name_H-M   'P 1'
#
loop_
_entity.id
_entity.type
_entity.pdbx_description
1 polymer ?
#
loop_
_entity_poly.entity_id
_entity_poly.type
_entity_poly.pdbx_seq_one_letter_code
_entity_poly.pdbx_strand_id
1 'polypeptide(L)'
;MSFFGRMFEGIFHHPHHEQVLEPPSIDDLQAELAELARAIRDKAVALENGETPDTRFEREHRLEIEQRQQARKCLEAAIMSMHARLGTGLDHDQSKRLAEFVKSHRPVASAKLEAEVDQAVMGHLYFKVGELAWSHLGELIAANGLEWELSSELLHGRDPSDVKALKAQKTEEMRLEFLDMTPQETAEMMVGEVKVWSTLYPDPGTWLWKETVLQGVGSALRAGLYEQVLLLWEKRPEQLDSLLQQMMTRKLSEASAALRNGIHSLSEANKILADLRQCCRNE
;
A
#
# COMPACT_ATOMS: atom_id res chain seq x y z
N MET A 1 45.55 16.37 -8.24
CA MET A 1 45.54 15.03 -8.86
C MET A 1 44.69 14.10 -8.01
N SER A 2 43.81 13.30 -8.64
CA SER A 2 42.92 12.24 -8.12
C SER A 2 41.63 12.71 -7.40
N PHE A 3 40.41 12.20 -7.62
CA PHE A 3 39.74 11.29 -8.58
C PHE A 3 38.25 11.35 -8.20
N PHE A 4 37.38 12.12 -8.85
CA PHE A 4 36.50 11.65 -9.92
C PHE A 4 36.08 12.81 -10.84
N GLY A 5 36.96 13.81 -11.01
CA GLY A 5 36.79 14.92 -11.96
C GLY A 5 36.82 14.52 -13.44
N ARG A 6 36.07 13.50 -13.86
CA ARG A 6 35.93 13.08 -15.27
C ARG A 6 34.59 12.45 -15.67
N MET A 7 33.64 12.16 -14.76
CA MET A 7 32.49 11.30 -15.16
C MET A 7 31.19 12.01 -15.57
N PHE A 8 31.04 13.32 -15.35
CA PHE A 8 29.86 14.04 -15.88
C PHE A 8 30.20 15.35 -16.60
N GLU A 9 31.44 15.46 -17.07
CA GLU A 9 31.88 16.49 -18.02
C GLU A 9 31.29 16.32 -19.44
N GLY A 10 30.22 15.53 -19.60
CA GLY A 10 29.77 15.19 -20.95
C GLY A 10 28.52 14.35 -21.09
N ILE A 11 27.41 14.79 -20.50
CA ILE A 11 26.08 14.43 -21.02
C ILE A 11 25.25 15.73 -21.09
N PHE A 12 25.81 16.83 -21.63
CA PHE A 12 25.62 17.29 -23.03
C PHE A 12 24.13 17.40 -23.39
N HIS A 13 23.52 18.58 -23.61
CA HIS A 13 24.03 19.88 -24.07
C HIS A 13 23.09 21.02 -23.63
N HIS A 14 23.64 22.12 -23.13
CA HIS A 14 23.25 23.47 -23.57
C HIS A 14 24.40 24.47 -23.35
N PRO A 15 24.56 25.46 -24.23
CA PRO A 15 25.83 26.15 -24.45
C PRO A 15 26.16 27.16 -23.35
N HIS A 16 27.46 27.30 -23.13
CA HIS A 16 28.13 28.23 -22.22
C HIS A 16 27.61 29.68 -22.32
N HIS A 17 27.17 30.22 -21.18
CA HIS A 17 27.43 31.61 -20.84
C HIS A 17 28.43 31.61 -19.68
N GLU A 18 29.70 31.85 -19.98
CA GLU A 18 30.70 32.19 -18.96
C GLU A 18 30.34 33.57 -18.39
N GLN A 19 29.59 33.59 -17.29
CA GLN A 19 29.58 34.74 -16.39
C GLN A 19 30.87 34.69 -15.57
N VAL A 20 31.78 35.61 -15.87
CA VAL A 20 32.91 35.92 -15.00
C VAL A 20 32.34 36.43 -13.68
N LEU A 21 32.32 35.59 -12.65
CA LEU A 21 31.97 35.98 -11.29
C LEU A 21 33.12 36.82 -10.72
N GLU A 22 32.91 38.14 -10.65
CA GLU A 22 33.80 39.02 -9.90
C GLU A 22 33.76 38.66 -8.41
N PRO A 23 34.91 38.69 -7.70
CA PRO A 23 34.92 38.41 -6.27
C PRO A 23 34.08 39.45 -5.53
N PRO A 24 33.31 39.03 -4.50
CA PRO A 24 32.44 39.93 -3.74
C PRO A 24 33.25 41.09 -3.15
N SER A 25 32.68 42.30 -3.22
CA SER A 25 33.33 43.48 -2.68
C SER A 25 33.38 43.40 -1.15
N ILE A 26 34.27 44.20 -0.54
CA ILE A 26 34.35 44.30 0.92
C ILE A 26 33.00 44.75 1.52
N ASP A 27 32.23 45.55 0.78
CA ASP A 27 30.92 46.02 1.20
C ASP A 27 29.87 44.90 1.17
N ASP A 28 29.95 43.98 0.20
CA ASP A 28 29.10 42.79 0.14
C ASP A 28 29.39 41.83 1.31
N LEU A 29 30.67 41.64 1.63
CA LEU A 29 31.09 40.84 2.79
C LEU A 29 30.65 41.48 4.12
N GLN A 30 30.66 42.82 4.22
CA GLN A 30 30.15 43.53 5.39
C GLN A 30 28.63 43.41 5.53
N ALA A 31 27.89 43.45 4.42
CA ALA A 31 26.44 43.23 4.42
C ALA A 31 26.07 41.80 4.84
N GLU A 32 26.79 40.79 4.32
CA GLU A 32 26.61 39.40 4.73
C GLU A 32 26.94 39.18 6.22
N LEU A 33 28.02 39.77 6.71
CA LEU A 33 28.38 39.70 8.14
C LEU A 33 27.34 40.39 9.02
N ALA A 34 26.74 41.49 8.58
CA ALA A 34 25.68 42.17 9.32
C ALA A 34 24.38 41.36 9.36
N GLU A 35 24.00 40.70 8.27
CA GLU A 35 22.89 39.73 8.22
C GLU A 35 23.15 38.55 9.17
N LEU A 36 24.36 37.98 9.13
CA LEU A 36 24.74 36.85 9.98
C LEU A 36 24.73 37.24 11.46
N ALA A 37 25.23 38.44 11.80
CA ALA A 37 25.21 38.97 13.16
C ALA A 37 23.77 39.21 13.67
N ARG A 38 22.86 39.61 12.78
CA ARG A 38 21.43 39.77 13.11
C ARG A 38 20.78 38.42 13.35
N ALA A 39 21.00 37.44 12.47
CA ALA A 39 20.50 36.08 12.63
C ALA A 39 21.01 35.41 13.92
N ILE A 40 22.28 35.64 14.29
CA ILE A 40 22.84 35.14 15.56
C ILE A 40 22.16 35.82 16.76
N ARG A 41 21.90 37.14 16.68
CA ARG A 41 21.22 37.89 17.75
C ARG A 41 19.77 37.44 17.92
N ASP A 42 19.03 37.27 16.82
CA ASP A 42 17.65 36.79 16.85
C ASP A 42 17.58 35.37 17.44
N LYS A 43 18.56 34.52 17.11
CA LYS A 43 18.70 33.18 17.68
C LYS A 43 19.05 33.20 19.18
N ALA A 44 19.86 34.15 19.63
CA ALA A 44 20.19 34.34 21.05
C ALA A 44 18.97 34.84 21.85
N VAL A 45 18.18 35.77 21.29
CA VAL A 45 16.93 36.27 21.90
C VAL A 45 15.88 35.16 21.98
N ALA A 46 15.76 34.31 20.95
CA ALA A 46 14.88 33.14 20.99
C ALA A 46 15.28 32.13 22.08
N LEU A 47 16.59 31.95 22.31
CA LEU A 47 17.12 31.10 23.38
C LEU A 47 16.87 31.68 24.79
N GLU A 48 16.95 33.01 24.96
CA GLU A 48 16.62 33.67 26.24
C GLU A 48 15.12 33.63 26.58
N ASN A 49 14.25 33.61 25.57
CA ASN A 49 12.80 33.51 25.75
C ASN A 49 12.29 32.08 26.03
N GLY A 50 13.19 31.10 26.12
CA GLY A 50 12.86 29.72 26.49
C GLY A 50 12.19 28.88 25.40
N GLU A 51 12.02 29.40 24.18
CA GLU A 51 11.58 28.62 23.02
C GLU A 51 12.80 28.01 22.34
N THR A 52 13.25 26.85 22.83
CA THR A 52 14.25 26.08 22.09
C THR A 52 13.61 25.55 20.79
N PRO A 53 14.34 25.48 19.66
CA PRO A 53 13.85 24.90 18.41
C PRO A 53 13.23 23.50 18.58
N ASP A 54 13.71 22.77 19.59
CA ASP A 54 13.23 21.45 20.01
C ASP A 54 11.76 21.50 20.48
N THR A 55 11.39 22.48 21.30
CA THR A 55 10.01 22.61 21.81
C THR A 55 8.99 23.00 20.74
N ARG A 56 9.41 23.74 19.71
CA ARG A 56 8.55 24.08 18.57
C ARG A 56 8.33 22.87 17.67
N PHE A 57 9.40 22.14 17.34
CA PHE A 57 9.33 20.90 16.57
C PHE A 57 8.48 19.84 17.28
N GLU A 58 8.67 19.64 18.58
CA GLU A 58 7.86 18.71 19.38
C GLU A 58 6.37 19.11 19.45
N ARG A 59 6.08 20.42 19.46
CA ARG A 59 4.70 20.92 19.46
C ARG A 59 4.04 20.76 18.09
N GLU A 60 4.74 21.09 17.01
CA GLU A 60 4.28 20.89 15.63
C GLU A 60 4.03 19.40 15.34
N HIS A 61 4.98 18.53 15.68
CA HIS A 61 4.84 17.07 15.52
C HIS A 61 3.68 16.48 16.33
N ARG A 62 3.41 17.00 17.53
CA ARG A 62 2.27 16.56 18.35
C ARG A 62 0.93 16.96 17.71
N LEU A 63 0.84 18.19 17.20
CA LEU A 63 -0.35 18.65 16.48
C LEU A 63 -0.61 17.81 15.22
N GLU A 64 0.44 17.45 14.49
CA GLU A 64 0.32 16.54 13.33
C GLU A 64 -0.21 15.15 13.73
N ILE A 65 0.29 14.58 14.83
CA ILE A 65 -0.22 13.30 15.36
C ILE A 65 -1.69 13.41 15.74
N GLU A 66 -2.09 14.47 16.45
CA GLU A 66 -3.47 14.68 16.87
C GLU A 66 -4.42 14.85 15.68
N GLN A 67 -4.03 15.66 14.69
CA GLN A 67 -4.79 15.84 13.46
C GLN A 67 -4.95 14.53 12.69
N ARG A 68 -3.88 13.73 12.58
CA ARG A 68 -3.93 12.41 11.94
C ARG A 68 -4.86 11.45 12.68
N GLN A 69 -4.79 11.40 14.01
CA GLN A 69 -5.68 10.55 14.81
C GLN A 69 -7.14 10.97 14.65
N GLN A 70 -7.41 12.28 14.58
CA GLN A 70 -8.74 12.80 14.37
C GLN A 70 -9.26 12.44 12.97
N ALA A 71 -8.45 12.63 11.92
CA ALA A 71 -8.82 12.26 10.56
C ALA A 71 -9.10 10.76 10.41
N ARG A 72 -8.26 9.91 11.01
CA ARG A 72 -8.49 8.46 11.06
C ARG A 72 -9.83 8.12 11.69
N LYS A 73 -10.16 8.71 12.84
CA LYS A 73 -11.45 8.49 13.52
C LYS A 73 -12.64 8.95 12.67
N CYS A 74 -12.50 10.08 11.98
CA CYS A 74 -13.52 10.54 11.03
C CYS A 74 -13.71 9.56 9.88
N LEU A 75 -12.62 8.99 9.35
CA LEU A 75 -12.68 8.02 8.26
C LEU A 75 -13.30 6.70 8.73
N GLU A 76 -12.86 6.18 9.88
CA GLU A 76 -13.44 5.00 10.52
C GLU A 76 -14.96 5.16 10.72
N ALA A 77 -15.40 6.32 11.25
CA ALA A 77 -16.81 6.62 11.40
C ALA A 77 -17.56 6.68 10.07
N ALA A 78 -16.93 7.22 9.01
CA ALA A 78 -17.51 7.24 7.67
C ALA A 78 -17.62 5.85 7.05
N ILE A 79 -16.63 4.97 7.24
CA ILE A 79 -16.67 3.57 6.83
C ILE A 79 -17.81 2.84 7.54
N MET A 80 -17.95 3.01 8.86
CA MET A 80 -19.06 2.40 9.63
C MET A 80 -20.43 2.92 9.20
N SER A 81 -20.55 4.22 8.93
CA SER A 81 -21.78 4.81 8.37
C SER A 81 -22.10 4.21 6.99
N MET A 82 -21.09 3.98 6.16
CA MET A 82 -21.26 3.33 4.86
C MET A 82 -21.65 1.85 5.00
N HIS A 83 -21.10 1.10 5.95
CA HIS A 83 -21.53 -0.26 6.26
C HIS A 83 -23.03 -0.34 6.61
N ALA A 84 -23.50 0.59 7.44
CA ALA A 84 -24.91 0.70 7.80
C ALA A 84 -25.78 1.06 6.59
N ARG A 85 -25.33 2.01 5.75
CA ARG A 85 -26.02 2.41 4.53
C ARG A 85 -26.13 1.27 3.52
N LEU A 86 -25.06 0.53 3.31
CA LEU A 86 -25.02 -0.60 2.36
C LEU A 86 -25.68 -1.87 2.92
N GLY A 87 -26.01 -1.91 4.21
CA GLY A 87 -26.68 -3.07 4.82
C GLY A 87 -25.78 -4.29 4.96
N THR A 88 -24.47 -4.10 5.10
CA THR A 88 -23.49 -5.21 5.20
C THR A 88 -23.62 -6.05 6.48
N GLY A 89 -24.30 -5.52 7.51
CA GLY A 89 -24.42 -6.17 8.81
C GLY A 89 -23.16 -6.11 9.68
N LEU A 90 -22.07 -5.50 9.19
CA LEU A 90 -20.82 -5.33 9.93
C LEU A 90 -20.91 -4.13 10.86
N ASP A 91 -20.66 -4.38 12.15
CA ASP A 91 -20.48 -3.33 13.15
C ASP A 91 -18.99 -3.06 13.43
N HIS A 92 -18.75 -2.10 14.31
CA HIS A 92 -17.42 -1.64 14.66
C HIS A 92 -16.61 -2.69 15.45
N ASP A 93 -17.25 -3.47 16.32
CA ASP A 93 -16.57 -4.51 17.11
C ASP A 93 -16.18 -5.70 16.23
N GLN A 94 -17.07 -6.08 15.31
CA GLN A 94 -16.79 -7.07 14.27
C GLN A 94 -15.65 -6.61 13.36
N SER A 95 -15.66 -5.35 12.92
CA SER A 95 -14.60 -4.78 12.09
C SER A 95 -13.24 -4.83 12.79
N LYS A 96 -13.18 -4.48 14.08
CA LYS A 96 -11.95 -4.58 14.87
C LYS A 96 -11.44 -6.00 15.03
N ARG A 97 -12.34 -6.94 15.36
CA ARG A 97 -12.01 -8.37 15.45
C ARG A 97 -11.46 -8.90 14.13
N LEU A 98 -12.09 -8.53 13.00
CA LEU A 98 -11.63 -8.91 11.67
C LEU A 98 -10.29 -8.27 11.31
N ALA A 99 -10.04 -7.02 11.71
CA ALA A 99 -8.75 -6.37 11.52
C ALA A 99 -7.63 -7.14 12.24
N GLU A 100 -7.85 -7.50 13.51
CA GLU A 100 -6.88 -8.29 14.29
C GLU A 100 -6.65 -9.68 13.67
N PHE A 101 -7.74 -10.34 13.26
CA PHE A 101 -7.70 -11.64 12.59
C PHE A 101 -6.87 -11.60 11.30
N VAL A 102 -7.12 -10.64 10.41
CA VAL A 102 -6.37 -10.57 9.14
C VAL A 102 -4.90 -10.21 9.39
N LYS A 103 -4.61 -9.34 10.36
CA LYS A 103 -3.22 -9.02 10.76
C LYS A 103 -2.46 -10.23 11.30
N SER A 104 -3.12 -11.11 12.06
CA SER A 104 -2.47 -12.29 12.64
C SER A 104 -2.16 -13.38 11.60
N HIS A 105 -2.86 -13.38 10.46
CA HIS A 105 -2.67 -14.36 9.37
C HIS A 105 -1.59 -13.95 8.37
N ARG A 106 -0.59 -13.19 8.82
CA ARG A 106 0.59 -12.91 8.02
C ARG A 106 1.39 -14.20 7.82
N PRO A 107 1.72 -14.57 6.58
CA PRO A 107 2.57 -15.71 6.36
C PRO A 107 3.97 -15.46 6.95
N VAL A 108 4.40 -16.33 7.86
CA VAL A 108 5.76 -16.36 8.38
C VAL A 108 6.57 -17.28 7.47
N ALA A 109 7.69 -16.78 6.95
CA ALA A 109 8.59 -17.59 6.14
C ALA A 109 9.00 -18.85 6.91
N SER A 110 8.71 -20.01 6.34
CA SER A 110 9.04 -21.31 6.92
C SER A 110 9.99 -22.06 6.00
N ALA A 111 10.96 -22.76 6.59
CA ALA A 111 11.87 -23.63 5.86
C ALA A 111 11.24 -25.02 5.55
N LYS A 112 10.00 -25.28 5.98
CA LYS A 112 9.28 -26.53 5.74
C LYS A 112 8.38 -26.38 4.52
N LEU A 113 8.48 -27.32 3.59
CA LEU A 113 7.70 -27.33 2.35
C LEU A 113 6.19 -27.31 2.61
N GLU A 114 5.71 -28.04 3.61
CA GLU A 114 4.29 -28.07 3.96
C GLU A 114 3.78 -26.68 4.34
N ALA A 115 4.58 -25.90 5.07
CA ALA A 115 4.24 -24.55 5.45
C ALA A 115 4.33 -23.56 4.27
N GLU A 116 5.24 -23.78 3.31
CA GLU A 116 5.27 -23.00 2.06
C GLU A 116 4.03 -23.27 1.20
N VAL A 117 3.56 -24.52 1.14
CA VAL A 117 2.33 -24.88 0.42
C VAL A 117 1.10 -24.33 1.11
N ASP A 118 0.98 -24.45 2.44
CA ASP A 118 -0.11 -23.83 3.20
C ASP A 118 -0.13 -22.32 2.94
N GLN A 119 1.03 -21.65 3.00
CA GLN A 119 1.14 -20.23 2.68
C GLN A 119 0.69 -19.90 1.25
N ALA A 120 1.10 -20.69 0.26
CA ALA A 120 0.71 -20.48 -1.14
C ALA A 120 -0.80 -20.62 -1.34
N VAL A 121 -1.41 -21.64 -0.72
CA VAL A 121 -2.86 -21.83 -0.76
C VAL A 121 -3.57 -20.69 -0.03
N MET A 122 -3.10 -20.27 1.14
CA MET A 122 -3.71 -19.17 1.88
C MET A 122 -3.64 -17.86 1.08
N GLY A 123 -2.50 -17.57 0.45
CA GLY A 123 -2.34 -16.43 -0.44
C GLY A 123 -3.31 -16.47 -1.62
N HIS A 124 -3.47 -17.64 -2.25
CA HIS A 124 -4.41 -17.81 -3.35
C HIS A 124 -5.87 -17.62 -2.90
N LEU A 125 -6.25 -18.22 -1.77
CA LEU A 125 -7.58 -18.05 -1.18
C LEU A 125 -7.84 -16.59 -0.83
N TYR A 126 -6.86 -15.90 -0.26
CA TYR A 126 -6.93 -14.48 0.08
C TYR A 126 -7.12 -13.58 -1.15
N PHE A 127 -6.49 -13.90 -2.27
CA PHE A 127 -6.74 -13.23 -3.55
C PHE A 127 -8.17 -13.50 -4.05
N LYS A 128 -8.60 -14.77 -4.05
CA LYS A 128 -9.93 -15.17 -4.53
C LYS A 128 -11.08 -14.56 -3.74
N VAL A 129 -10.98 -14.50 -2.42
CA VAL A 129 -11.97 -13.78 -1.60
C VAL A 129 -11.93 -12.27 -1.84
N GLY A 130 -10.80 -11.72 -2.27
CA GLY A 130 -10.71 -10.34 -2.75
C GLY A 130 -11.58 -10.12 -4.00
N GLU A 131 -11.49 -11.00 -5.01
CA GLU A 131 -12.32 -10.89 -6.22
C GLU A 131 -13.81 -10.96 -5.90
N LEU A 132 -14.19 -11.84 -4.97
CA LEU A 132 -15.56 -11.96 -4.48
C LEU A 132 -16.01 -10.72 -3.69
N ALA A 133 -15.17 -10.20 -2.80
CA ALA A 133 -15.46 -9.01 -2.01
C ALA A 133 -15.65 -7.78 -2.91
N TRP A 134 -14.81 -7.60 -3.92
CA TRP A 134 -14.93 -6.51 -4.89
C TRP A 134 -16.24 -6.59 -5.68
N SER A 135 -16.56 -7.79 -6.17
CA SER A 135 -17.81 -8.04 -6.92
C SER A 135 -19.03 -7.74 -6.03
N HIS A 136 -19.02 -8.24 -4.80
CA HIS A 136 -20.09 -8.00 -3.84
C HIS A 136 -20.22 -6.52 -3.47
N LEU A 137 -19.11 -5.80 -3.28
CA LEU A 137 -19.12 -4.36 -3.07
C LEU A 137 -19.76 -3.63 -4.26
N GLY A 138 -19.42 -4.02 -5.48
CA GLY A 138 -20.03 -3.46 -6.69
C GLY A 138 -21.55 -3.66 -6.75
N GLU A 139 -22.04 -4.84 -6.38
CA GLU A 139 -23.47 -5.14 -6.27
C GLU A 139 -24.16 -4.25 -5.21
N LEU A 140 -23.54 -4.11 -4.04
CA LEU A 140 -24.07 -3.27 -2.95
C LEU A 140 -24.12 -1.79 -3.33
N ILE A 141 -23.07 -1.28 -3.98
CA ILE A 141 -23.00 0.09 -4.52
C ILE A 141 -24.16 0.32 -5.50
N ALA A 142 -24.32 -0.57 -6.49
CA ALA A 142 -25.36 -0.47 -7.50
C ALA A 142 -26.77 -0.55 -6.89
N ALA A 143 -27.01 -1.48 -5.96
CA ALA A 143 -28.29 -1.65 -5.28
C ALA A 143 -28.70 -0.42 -4.44
N ASN A 144 -27.72 0.36 -3.97
CA ASN A 144 -27.94 1.57 -3.18
C ASN A 144 -27.90 2.87 -4.02
N GLY A 145 -27.86 2.76 -5.35
CA GLY A 145 -27.81 3.92 -6.25
C GLY A 145 -26.55 4.78 -6.07
N LEU A 146 -25.45 4.15 -5.65
CA LEU A 146 -24.14 4.78 -5.52
C LEU A 146 -23.33 4.57 -6.79
N GLU A 147 -22.33 5.43 -7.00
CA GLU A 147 -21.35 5.29 -8.07
C GLU A 147 -19.94 5.55 -7.54
N TRP A 148 -18.94 4.98 -8.22
CA TRP A 148 -17.55 5.39 -8.07
C TRP A 148 -17.40 6.81 -8.63
N GLU A 149 -17.16 7.77 -7.73
CA GLU A 149 -16.99 9.18 -8.10
C GLU A 149 -15.58 9.44 -8.65
N LEU A 150 -15.50 10.26 -9.69
CA LEU A 150 -14.23 10.80 -10.19
C LEU A 150 -14.14 12.29 -9.88
N SER A 151 -12.93 12.82 -9.77
CA SER A 151 -12.71 14.26 -9.66
C SER A 151 -13.45 15.01 -10.78
N SER A 152 -14.17 16.08 -10.42
CA SER A 152 -14.83 16.96 -11.38
C SER A 152 -13.87 17.56 -12.40
N GLU A 153 -12.60 17.74 -12.03
CA GLU A 153 -11.53 18.21 -12.91
C GLU A 153 -11.21 17.21 -14.02
N LEU A 154 -11.25 15.91 -13.70
CA LEU A 154 -11.01 14.84 -14.68
C LEU A 154 -12.16 14.72 -15.69
N LEU A 155 -13.36 15.16 -15.31
CA LEU A 155 -14.57 15.08 -16.12
C LEU A 155 -14.82 16.35 -16.95
N HIS A 156 -14.17 17.46 -16.62
CA HIS A 156 -14.46 18.75 -17.24
C HIS A 156 -14.17 18.75 -18.74
N GLY A 157 -15.17 19.14 -19.54
CA GLY A 157 -15.03 19.28 -21.00
C GLY A 157 -14.91 17.97 -21.78
N ARG A 158 -15.11 16.80 -21.15
CA ARG A 158 -15.07 15.50 -21.84
C ARG A 158 -16.44 15.09 -22.38
N ASP A 159 -16.41 14.40 -23.52
CA ASP A 159 -17.61 13.79 -24.09
C ASP A 159 -18.12 12.63 -23.22
N PRO A 160 -19.45 12.36 -23.21
CA PRO A 160 -20.04 11.30 -22.37
C PRO A 160 -19.46 9.90 -22.60
N SER A 161 -19.05 9.57 -23.84
CA SER A 161 -18.38 8.29 -24.16
C SER A 161 -17.04 8.16 -23.46
N ASP A 162 -16.27 9.25 -23.44
CA ASP A 162 -14.93 9.30 -22.87
C ASP A 162 -14.99 9.27 -21.35
N VAL A 163 -16.01 9.92 -20.76
CA VAL A 163 -16.30 9.82 -19.33
C VAL A 163 -16.60 8.36 -18.94
N LYS A 164 -17.41 7.65 -19.73
CA LYS A 164 -17.73 6.25 -19.44
C LYS A 164 -16.48 5.36 -19.52
N ALA A 165 -15.66 5.53 -20.55
CA ALA A 165 -14.41 4.79 -20.71
C ALA A 165 -13.43 5.07 -19.55
N LEU A 166 -13.30 6.33 -19.16
CA LEU A 166 -12.45 6.73 -18.03
C LEU A 166 -12.93 6.16 -16.70
N LYS A 167 -14.24 6.20 -16.43
CA LYS A 167 -14.84 5.56 -15.24
C LYS A 167 -14.54 4.07 -15.20
N ALA A 168 -14.69 3.37 -16.33
CA ALA A 168 -14.40 1.94 -16.41
C ALA A 168 -12.91 1.64 -16.15
N GLN A 169 -12.01 2.40 -16.78
CA GLN A 169 -10.57 2.27 -16.55
C GLN A 169 -10.21 2.50 -15.08
N LYS A 170 -10.69 3.59 -14.48
CA LYS A 170 -10.41 3.91 -13.08
C LYS A 170 -10.98 2.88 -12.11
N THR A 171 -12.17 2.35 -12.40
CA THR A 171 -12.76 1.25 -11.61
C THR A 171 -11.89 0.00 -11.66
N GLU A 172 -11.31 -0.31 -12.83
CA GLU A 172 -10.39 -1.45 -12.97
C GLU A 172 -9.05 -1.20 -12.26
N GLU A 173 -8.49 0.01 -12.34
CA GLU A 173 -7.27 0.38 -11.60
C GLU A 173 -7.49 0.21 -10.07
N MET A 174 -8.59 0.74 -9.54
CA MET A 174 -8.94 0.57 -8.12
C MET A 174 -9.15 -0.90 -7.75
N ARG A 175 -9.73 -1.71 -8.65
CA ARG A 175 -9.90 -3.14 -8.42
C ARG A 175 -8.54 -3.83 -8.27
N LEU A 176 -7.59 -3.52 -9.15
CA LEU A 176 -6.26 -4.11 -9.11
C LEU A 176 -5.52 -3.70 -7.83
N GLU A 177 -5.57 -2.42 -7.47
CA GLU A 177 -4.98 -1.92 -6.21
C GLU A 177 -5.61 -2.62 -4.99
N PHE A 178 -6.93 -2.77 -4.97
CA PHE A 178 -7.64 -3.48 -3.90
C PHE A 178 -7.21 -4.95 -3.78
N LEU A 179 -7.01 -5.65 -4.89
CA LEU A 179 -6.60 -7.05 -4.90
C LEU A 179 -5.16 -7.22 -4.42
N ASP A 180 -4.28 -6.28 -4.76
CA ASP A 180 -2.87 -6.25 -4.38
C ASP A 180 -2.64 -5.94 -2.89
N MET A 181 -3.63 -5.32 -2.22
CA MET A 181 -3.54 -5.03 -0.78
C MET A 181 -3.18 -6.27 0.04
N THR A 182 -2.09 -6.17 0.80
CA THR A 182 -1.67 -7.17 1.78
C THR A 182 -2.71 -7.33 2.90
N PRO A 183 -2.68 -8.43 3.67
CA PRO A 183 -3.51 -8.58 4.87
C PRO A 183 -3.38 -7.40 5.84
N GLN A 184 -2.16 -6.87 6.01
CA GLN A 184 -1.93 -5.72 6.87
C GLN A 184 -2.62 -4.46 6.35
N GLU A 185 -2.48 -4.15 5.06
CA GLU A 185 -3.11 -2.97 4.45
C GLU A 185 -4.63 -3.08 4.46
N THR A 186 -5.18 -4.28 4.21
CA THR A 186 -6.63 -4.52 4.33
C THR A 186 -7.13 -4.27 5.75
N ALA A 187 -6.39 -4.71 6.76
CA ALA A 187 -6.74 -4.50 8.15
C ALA A 187 -6.56 -3.06 8.64
N GLU A 188 -5.62 -2.30 8.05
CA GLU A 188 -5.47 -0.87 8.30
C GLU A 188 -6.58 -0.07 7.61
N MET A 189 -6.86 -0.36 6.33
CA MET A 189 -7.86 0.31 5.52
C MET A 189 -9.27 0.20 6.12
N MET A 190 -9.67 -0.98 6.62
CA MET A 190 -11.00 -1.16 7.23
C MET A 190 -11.24 -0.31 8.49
N VAL A 191 -10.18 0.09 9.20
CA VAL A 191 -10.25 0.97 10.39
C VAL A 191 -9.83 2.41 10.07
N GLY A 192 -9.80 2.77 8.79
CA GLY A 192 -9.48 4.11 8.31
C GLY A 192 -8.02 4.50 8.41
N GLU A 193 -7.09 3.55 8.58
CA GLU A 193 -5.65 3.82 8.55
C GLU A 193 -5.11 3.68 7.12
N VAL A 194 -4.70 4.81 6.55
CA VAL A 194 -4.08 4.88 5.21
C VAL A 194 -2.67 5.46 5.34
N LYS A 195 -1.65 4.64 5.09
CA LYS A 195 -0.23 5.00 5.32
C LYS A 195 0.26 6.14 4.43
N VAL A 196 -0.15 6.18 3.17
CA VAL A 196 0.29 7.22 2.21
C VAL A 196 -0.22 8.61 2.59
N TRP A 197 -1.26 8.70 3.43
CA TRP A 197 -1.81 9.95 3.95
C TRP A 197 -1.23 10.34 5.31
N SER A 198 0.03 9.96 5.54
CA SER A 198 0.74 10.19 6.81
C SER A 198 0.78 11.66 7.22
N THR A 199 0.72 12.58 6.25
CA THR A 199 0.81 14.04 6.43
C THR A 199 -0.54 14.75 6.30
N LEU A 200 -1.45 14.29 5.43
CA LEU A 200 -2.77 14.90 5.27
C LEU A 200 -3.78 13.89 4.71
N TYR A 201 -4.88 13.68 5.43
CA TYR A 201 -6.04 12.94 4.92
C TYR A 201 -6.86 13.85 3.99
N PRO A 202 -7.52 13.29 2.97
CA PRO A 202 -8.42 14.08 2.13
C PRO A 202 -9.57 14.65 2.95
N ASP A 203 -10.08 15.80 2.51
CA ASP A 203 -11.22 16.44 3.17
C ASP A 203 -12.49 15.56 3.05
N PRO A 204 -13.30 15.48 4.12
CA PRO A 204 -14.57 14.76 4.08
C PRO A 204 -15.47 15.24 2.95
N GLY A 205 -15.98 14.29 2.16
CA GLY A 205 -16.90 14.56 1.06
C GLY A 205 -16.23 14.80 -0.30
N THR A 206 -14.90 14.86 -0.36
CA THR A 206 -14.15 14.78 -1.63
C THR A 206 -14.33 13.41 -2.28
N TRP A 207 -14.09 13.32 -3.60
CA TRP A 207 -14.17 12.06 -4.34
C TRP A 207 -13.22 11.00 -3.74
N LEU A 208 -11.99 11.40 -3.42
CA LEU A 208 -10.97 10.52 -2.85
C LEU A 208 -11.37 10.02 -1.45
N TRP A 209 -11.98 10.87 -0.62
CA TRP A 209 -12.53 10.45 0.66
C TRP A 209 -13.60 9.36 0.48
N LYS A 210 -14.56 9.58 -0.43
CA LYS A 210 -15.65 8.63 -0.67
C LYS A 210 -15.15 7.31 -1.25
N GLU A 211 -14.18 7.36 -2.15
CA GLU A 211 -13.50 6.20 -2.69
C GLU A 211 -12.87 5.37 -1.58
N THR A 212 -12.09 6.01 -0.70
CA THR A 212 -11.43 5.31 0.40
C THR A 212 -12.42 4.77 1.43
N VAL A 213 -13.54 5.46 1.67
CA VAL A 213 -14.64 4.90 2.47
C VAL A 213 -15.15 3.59 1.87
N LEU A 214 -15.36 3.53 0.55
CA LEU A 214 -15.80 2.31 -0.14
C LEU A 214 -14.71 1.23 -0.14
N GLN A 215 -13.44 1.59 -0.30
CA GLN A 215 -12.33 0.64 -0.14
C GLN A 215 -12.29 0.06 1.27
N GLY A 216 -12.48 0.88 2.31
CA GLY A 216 -12.61 0.45 3.71
C GLY A 216 -13.72 -0.59 3.90
N VAL A 217 -14.90 -0.35 3.31
CA VAL A 217 -16.00 -1.33 3.32
C VAL A 217 -15.60 -2.62 2.60
N GLY A 218 -14.99 -2.51 1.41
CA GLY A 218 -14.49 -3.65 0.65
C GLY A 218 -13.48 -4.48 1.42
N SER A 219 -12.57 -3.83 2.15
CA SER A 219 -11.56 -4.49 2.98
C SER A 219 -12.20 -5.29 4.12
N ALA A 220 -13.24 -4.75 4.76
CA ALA A 220 -13.97 -5.47 5.81
C ALA A 220 -14.77 -6.67 5.24
N LEU A 221 -15.38 -6.53 4.05
CA LEU A 221 -16.03 -7.64 3.34
C LEU A 221 -15.03 -8.75 2.99
N ARG A 222 -13.86 -8.39 2.45
CA ARG A 222 -12.77 -9.33 2.17
C ARG A 222 -12.34 -10.08 3.42
N ALA A 223 -12.16 -9.36 4.53
CA ALA A 223 -11.77 -9.96 5.80
C ALA A 223 -12.81 -10.95 6.34
N GLY A 224 -14.10 -10.61 6.25
CA GLY A 224 -15.19 -11.50 6.66
C GLY A 224 -15.26 -12.78 5.80
N LEU A 225 -15.08 -12.65 4.48
CA LEU A 225 -15.01 -13.82 3.59
C LEU A 225 -13.75 -14.66 3.85
N TYR A 226 -12.62 -14.01 4.12
CA TYR A 226 -11.37 -14.70 4.41
C TYR A 226 -11.46 -15.50 5.72
N GLU A 227 -12.06 -14.93 6.77
CA GLU A 227 -12.33 -15.64 8.02
C GLU A 227 -13.14 -16.92 7.78
N GLN A 228 -14.21 -16.84 6.99
CA GLN A 228 -15.04 -17.99 6.67
C GLN A 228 -14.27 -19.07 5.89
N VAL A 229 -13.48 -18.66 4.90
CA VAL A 229 -12.67 -19.59 4.11
C VAL A 229 -11.59 -20.26 4.95
N LEU A 230 -10.96 -19.53 5.88
CA LEU A 230 -9.98 -20.10 6.80
C LEU A 230 -10.61 -21.12 7.75
N LEU A 231 -11.78 -20.84 8.30
CA LEU A 231 -12.52 -21.80 9.13
C LEU A 231 -12.89 -23.08 8.37
N LEU A 232 -13.16 -22.98 7.07
CA LEU A 232 -13.38 -24.14 6.21
C LEU A 232 -12.08 -24.89 5.90
N TRP A 233 -10.98 -24.16 5.68
CA TRP A 233 -9.66 -24.74 5.45
C TRP A 233 -9.13 -25.50 6.68
N GLU A 234 -9.35 -25.00 7.88
CA GLU A 234 -9.00 -25.69 9.12
C GLU A 234 -9.79 -26.99 9.31
N LYS A 235 -11.05 -27.01 8.86
CA LYS A 235 -11.95 -28.17 8.91
C LYS A 235 -11.91 -29.02 7.64
N ARG A 236 -10.89 -28.84 6.80
CA ARG A 236 -10.81 -29.53 5.52
C ARG A 236 -10.80 -31.05 5.71
N PRO A 237 -11.45 -31.80 4.80
CA PRO A 237 -11.47 -33.26 4.88
C PRO A 237 -10.08 -33.85 4.59
N GLU A 238 -9.75 -34.98 5.22
CA GLU A 238 -8.48 -35.72 5.00
C GLU A 238 -8.23 -36.09 3.52
N GLN A 239 -9.29 -36.17 2.73
CA GLN A 239 -9.24 -36.38 1.28
C GLN A 239 -8.54 -35.23 0.55
N LEU A 240 -8.73 -33.98 1.00
CA LEU A 240 -8.06 -32.82 0.43
C LEU A 240 -6.57 -32.83 0.78
N ASP A 241 -6.22 -33.19 2.02
CA ASP A 241 -4.83 -33.39 2.43
C ASP A 241 -4.14 -34.47 1.60
N SER A 242 -4.83 -35.59 1.38
CA SER A 242 -4.35 -36.69 0.55
C SER A 242 -4.12 -36.25 -0.90
N LEU A 243 -5.03 -35.43 -1.45
CA LEU A 243 -4.89 -34.89 -2.82
C LEU A 243 -3.70 -33.92 -2.91
N LEU A 244 -3.56 -33.01 -1.95
CA LEU A 244 -2.42 -32.08 -1.87
C LEU A 244 -1.10 -32.84 -1.77
N GLN A 245 -1.02 -33.85 -0.90
CA GLN A 245 0.14 -34.72 -0.77
C GLN A 245 0.45 -35.47 -2.06
N GLN A 246 -0.56 -35.99 -2.76
CA GLN A 246 -0.36 -36.67 -4.05
C GLN A 246 0.18 -35.71 -5.11
N MET A 247 -0.37 -34.50 -5.21
CA MET A 247 0.10 -33.47 -6.14
C MET A 247 1.55 -33.06 -5.85
N MET A 248 1.88 -32.81 -4.58
CA MET A 248 3.24 -32.50 -4.14
C MET A 248 4.20 -33.66 -4.43
N THR A 249 3.83 -34.88 -4.06
CA THR A 249 4.65 -36.08 -4.26
C THR A 249 4.92 -36.29 -5.75
N ARG A 250 3.91 -36.10 -6.61
CA ARG A 250 4.10 -36.19 -8.06
C ARG A 250 5.10 -35.16 -8.54
N LYS A 251 4.94 -33.89 -8.15
CA LYS A 251 5.85 -32.81 -8.57
C LYS A 251 7.28 -32.97 -8.04
N LEU A 252 7.43 -33.38 -6.78
CA LEU A 252 8.73 -33.71 -6.21
C LEU A 252 9.37 -34.93 -6.90
N SER A 253 8.58 -35.93 -7.28
CA SER A 253 9.09 -37.10 -8.02
C SER A 253 9.51 -36.74 -9.45
N GLU A 254 8.75 -35.87 -10.14
CA GLU A 254 9.09 -35.31 -11.45
C GLU A 254 10.43 -34.55 -11.36
N ALA A 255 10.59 -33.68 -10.35
CA ALA A 255 11.81 -32.92 -10.14
C ALA A 255 13.00 -33.81 -9.70
N SER A 256 12.77 -34.80 -8.83
CA SER A 256 13.81 -35.75 -8.40
C SER A 256 14.28 -36.65 -9.54
N ALA A 257 13.36 -37.08 -10.42
CA ALA A 257 13.71 -37.80 -11.64
C ALA A 257 14.55 -36.95 -12.59
N ALA A 258 14.17 -35.67 -12.79
CA ALA A 258 14.96 -34.72 -13.58
C ALA A 258 16.36 -34.50 -12.99
N LEU A 259 16.48 -34.43 -11.66
CA LEU A 259 17.76 -34.33 -10.95
C LEU A 259 18.62 -35.60 -11.10
N ARG A 260 18.01 -36.79 -10.98
CA ARG A 260 18.71 -38.09 -11.06
C ARG A 260 19.15 -38.45 -12.47
N ASN A 261 18.43 -38.00 -13.50
CA ASN A 261 18.81 -38.21 -14.89
C ASN A 261 20.02 -37.37 -15.33
N GLY A 262 20.56 -36.54 -14.42
CA GLY A 262 21.75 -35.75 -14.62
C GLY A 262 21.40 -34.31 -15.01
N ILE A 263 21.66 -33.36 -14.12
CA ILE A 263 21.73 -31.96 -14.52
C ILE A 263 23.03 -31.75 -15.28
N HIS A 264 22.96 -31.40 -16.55
CA HIS A 264 24.15 -31.19 -17.37
C HIS A 264 24.55 -29.70 -17.45
N SER A 265 23.75 -28.80 -16.86
CA SER A 265 24.04 -27.37 -16.82
C SER A 265 23.43 -26.63 -15.62
N LEU A 266 24.07 -25.55 -15.17
CA LEU A 266 23.53 -24.62 -14.16
C LEU A 266 22.18 -24.01 -14.57
N SER A 267 21.92 -23.89 -15.88
CA SER A 267 20.65 -23.42 -16.44
C SER A 267 19.50 -24.40 -16.15
N GLU A 268 19.73 -25.71 -16.33
CA GLU A 268 18.74 -26.75 -16.00
C GLU A 268 18.49 -26.86 -14.50
N ALA A 269 19.53 -26.72 -13.66
CA ALA A 269 19.35 -26.65 -12.20
C ALA A 269 18.45 -25.48 -11.80
N ASN A 270 18.72 -24.30 -12.36
CA ASN A 270 17.95 -23.09 -12.09
C ASN A 270 16.53 -23.19 -12.63
N LYS A 271 16.31 -23.87 -13.76
CA LYS A 271 14.98 -24.10 -14.32
C LYS A 271 14.16 -25.06 -13.45
N ILE A 272 14.73 -26.17 -12.99
CA ILE A 272 14.04 -27.08 -12.06
C ILE A 272 13.72 -26.39 -10.73
N LEU A 273 14.66 -25.60 -10.20
CA LEU A 273 14.42 -24.80 -8.99
C LEU A 273 13.37 -23.70 -9.22
N ALA A 274 13.35 -23.08 -10.39
CA ALA A 274 12.31 -22.11 -10.77
C ALA A 274 10.95 -22.79 -10.89
N ASP A 275 10.85 -23.94 -11.54
CA ASP A 275 9.60 -24.70 -11.70
C ASP A 275 9.05 -25.17 -10.34
N LEU A 276 9.93 -25.62 -9.42
CA LEU A 276 9.55 -25.97 -8.04
C LEU A 276 9.12 -24.75 -7.22
N ARG A 277 9.83 -23.62 -7.37
CA ARG A 277 9.46 -22.35 -6.71
C ARG A 277 8.18 -21.76 -7.29
N GLN A 278 7.94 -21.89 -8.57
CA GLN A 278 6.72 -21.44 -9.26
C GLN A 278 5.51 -22.26 -8.83
N CYS A 279 5.69 -23.55 -8.49
CA CYS A 279 4.62 -24.33 -7.84
C CYS A 279 4.24 -23.77 -6.44
N CYS A 280 5.12 -23.01 -5.78
CA CYS A 280 4.90 -22.45 -4.45
C CYS A 280 4.71 -20.91 -4.45
N ARG A 281 5.03 -20.23 -5.54
CA ARG A 281 4.85 -18.79 -5.76
C ARG A 281 3.99 -18.62 -7.01
N ASN A 282 2.69 -18.46 -6.83
CA ASN A 282 1.86 -17.89 -7.88
C ASN A 282 2.04 -16.37 -7.85
N GLU A 283 2.71 -15.84 -8.87
CA GLU A 283 2.30 -14.54 -9.43
C GLU A 283 0.91 -14.70 -10.07
#